data_AF-A0A958E5X3-F1
#
_entry.id   AF-A0A958E5X3-F1
#
_cell.length_a   1.000
_cell.length_b   1.000
_cell.length_c   1.000
_cell.angle_alpha   90.00
_cell.angle_beta   90.00
_cell.angle_gamma   90.00
#
_symmetry.space_group_name_H-M   'P 1'
#
loop_
_entity.id
_entity.type
_entity.pdbx_description
1 polymer ?
#
loop_
_entity_poly.entity_id
_entity_poly.type
_entity_poly.pdbx_seq_one_letter_code
_entity_poly.pdbx_strand_id
1 'polypeptide(L)'
;MFEQEMQTVLSFLEGAKAILLMGQDGIVVEQYTKEGTENFEEITIEMSQILAQVGTVVQQAQLGQMKEMIFQTSKNTIMIHVLNVDVFLALLLDKEENVGKSRFALQKITPDIKLRLKL
;
A
#
# COMPACT_ATOMS: atom_id res chain seq x y z
N MET A 1 -4.18 2.31 -15.39
CA MET A 1 -3.16 3.37 -15.63
C MET A 1 -1.81 2.97 -15.05
N PHE A 2 -1.79 2.25 -13.94
CA PHE A 2 -0.60 1.81 -13.20
C PHE A 2 -0.37 0.28 -13.30
N GLU A 3 -1.05 -0.39 -14.23
CA GLU A 3 -1.00 -1.84 -14.41
C GLU A 3 0.43 -2.38 -14.47
N GLN A 4 1.27 -1.80 -15.33
CA GLN A 4 2.63 -2.29 -15.54
C GLN A 4 3.45 -2.24 -14.25
N GLU A 5 3.40 -1.14 -13.52
CA GLU A 5 4.11 -0.96 -12.25
C GLU A 5 3.60 -1.94 -11.18
N MET A 6 2.28 -2.02 -11.01
CA MET A 6 1.66 -2.82 -9.96
C MET A 6 1.81 -4.32 -10.24
N GLN A 7 1.67 -4.76 -11.49
CA GLN A 7 1.93 -6.13 -11.92
C GLN A 7 3.42 -6.50 -11.77
N THR A 8 4.34 -5.54 -11.98
CA THR A 8 5.77 -5.76 -11.73
C THR A 8 6.02 -6.09 -10.26
N VAL A 9 5.35 -5.41 -9.33
CA VAL A 9 5.45 -5.73 -7.89
C VAL A 9 4.87 -7.11 -7.57
N LEU A 10 3.66 -7.41 -8.05
CA LEU A 10 3.01 -8.71 -7.82
C LEU A 10 3.81 -9.89 -8.40
N SER A 11 4.55 -9.67 -9.48
CA SER A 11 5.40 -10.68 -10.12
C SER A 11 6.76 -10.82 -9.44
N PHE A 12 7.31 -9.74 -8.89
CA PHE A 12 8.60 -9.74 -8.20
C PHE A 12 8.55 -10.35 -6.79
N LEU A 13 7.37 -10.28 -6.16
CA LEU A 13 7.10 -10.79 -4.82
C LEU A 13 6.22 -12.05 -4.92
N GLU A 14 6.81 -13.21 -4.65
CA GLU A 14 6.12 -14.50 -4.76
C GLU A 14 4.88 -14.52 -3.85
N GLY A 15 5.03 -14.05 -2.60
CA GLY A 15 3.97 -13.98 -1.60
C GLY A 15 3.07 -12.75 -1.69
N ALA A 16 3.22 -11.87 -2.70
CA ALA A 16 2.27 -10.78 -2.89
C ALA A 16 0.95 -11.30 -3.47
N LYS A 17 -0.16 -10.94 -2.84
CA LYS A 17 -1.51 -11.38 -3.20
C LYS A 17 -2.31 -10.30 -3.90
N ALA A 18 -2.20 -9.07 -3.43
CA ALA A 18 -2.90 -7.93 -4.01
C ALA A 18 -2.15 -6.64 -3.76
N ILE A 19 -2.32 -5.68 -4.65
CA ILE A 19 -1.83 -4.31 -4.51
C ILE A 19 -2.94 -3.35 -4.93
N LEU A 20 -3.16 -2.30 -4.15
CA LEU A 20 -4.03 -1.20 -4.55
C LEU A 20 -3.37 0.16 -4.37
N LEU A 21 -3.83 1.10 -5.17
CA LEU A 21 -3.60 2.53 -5.04
C LEU A 21 -4.91 3.16 -4.55
N MET A 22 -4.86 3.87 -3.43
CA MET A 22 -6.05 4.43 -2.78
C MET A 22 -5.85 5.88 -2.38
N GLY A 23 -6.91 6.65 -2.46
CA GLY A 23 -7.02 7.93 -1.78
C GLY A 23 -7.17 7.74 -0.26
N GLN A 24 -6.75 8.72 0.52
CA GLN A 24 -6.94 8.74 1.97
C GLN A 24 -8.43 8.84 2.36
N ASP A 25 -9.28 9.25 1.42
CA ASP A 25 -10.75 9.24 1.51
C ASP A 25 -11.38 7.84 1.38
N GLY A 26 -10.56 6.80 1.18
CA GLY A 26 -11.00 5.43 1.02
C GLY A 26 -11.42 5.07 -0.41
N ILE A 27 -11.21 5.95 -1.39
CA ILE A 27 -11.56 5.68 -2.78
C ILE A 27 -10.41 4.92 -3.46
N VAL A 28 -10.72 3.74 -4.01
CA VAL A 28 -9.76 2.97 -4.81
C VAL A 28 -9.55 3.65 -6.15
N VAL A 29 -8.29 3.96 -6.46
CA VAL A 29 -7.87 4.49 -7.76
C VAL A 29 -7.60 3.34 -8.73
N GLU A 30 -6.88 2.32 -8.27
CA GLU A 30 -6.53 1.16 -9.09
C GLU A 30 -6.20 -0.03 -8.18
N GLN A 31 -6.55 -1.25 -8.61
CA GLN A 31 -6.28 -2.47 -7.85
C GLN A 31 -5.92 -3.65 -8.75
N TYR A 32 -5.03 -4.51 -8.26
CA TYR A 32 -4.65 -5.76 -8.89
C TYR A 32 -4.53 -6.86 -7.84
N THR A 33 -5.13 -8.01 -8.15
CA THR A 33 -5.29 -9.10 -7.20
C THR A 33 -5.02 -10.42 -7.90
N LYS A 34 -4.22 -11.30 -7.29
CA LYS A 34 -4.01 -12.66 -7.75
C LYS A 34 -5.25 -13.51 -7.45
N GLU A 35 -5.50 -14.52 -8.29
CA GLU A 35 -6.60 -15.46 -8.11
C GLU A 35 -6.63 -16.08 -6.70
N GLY A 36 -7.83 -16.22 -6.13
CA GLY A 36 -8.03 -16.82 -4.80
C GLY A 36 -7.75 -15.89 -3.62
N THR A 37 -7.43 -14.61 -3.85
CA THR A 37 -7.28 -13.61 -2.79
C THR A 37 -8.65 -13.08 -2.36
N GLU A 38 -8.89 -13.04 -1.05
CA GLU A 38 -10.12 -12.47 -0.45
C GLU A 38 -10.22 -10.94 -0.67
N ASN A 39 -11.38 -10.35 -0.35
CA ASN A 39 -11.73 -8.96 -0.66
C ASN A 39 -10.83 -7.91 0.03
N PHE A 40 -9.64 -7.70 -0.52
CA PHE A 40 -8.63 -6.80 0.05
C PHE A 40 -9.04 -5.32 -0.03
N GLU A 41 -9.88 -4.96 -1.00
CA GLU A 41 -10.45 -3.63 -1.14
C GLU A 41 -11.22 -3.22 0.11
N GLU A 42 -12.16 -4.06 0.58
CA GLU A 42 -12.99 -3.79 1.76
C GLU A 42 -12.14 -3.61 3.02
N ILE A 43 -11.16 -4.49 3.25
CA ILE A 43 -10.21 -4.37 4.36
C ILE A 43 -9.45 -3.03 4.27
N THR A 44 -9.03 -2.64 3.06
CA THR A 44 -8.24 -1.42 2.91
C THR A 44 -9.09 -0.15 3.11
N ILE A 45 -10.37 -0.17 2.75
CA ILE A 45 -11.30 0.94 3.03
C ILE A 45 -11.38 1.16 4.54
N GLU A 46 -11.53 0.10 5.34
CA GLU A 46 -11.51 0.23 6.81
C GLU A 46 -10.17 0.76 7.32
N MET A 47 -9.06 0.30 6.74
CA MET A 47 -7.72 0.76 7.11
C MET A 47 -7.44 2.22 6.75
N SER A 48 -8.12 2.80 5.75
CA SER A 48 -7.99 4.22 5.39
C SER A 48 -8.34 5.15 6.57
N GLN A 49 -9.33 4.76 7.38
CA GLN A 49 -9.73 5.51 8.57
C GLN A 49 -8.63 5.47 9.65
N ILE A 50 -8.00 4.30 9.83
CA ILE A 50 -6.87 4.13 10.75
C ILE A 50 -5.68 4.98 10.28
N LEU A 51 -5.38 4.95 8.98
CA LEU A 51 -4.33 5.78 8.37
C LEU A 51 -4.55 7.27 8.61
N ALA A 52 -5.77 7.77 8.43
CA ALA A 52 -6.11 9.17 8.67
C ALA A 52 -5.90 9.55 10.14
N GLN A 53 -6.31 8.68 11.07
CA GLN A 53 -6.13 8.91 12.50
C GLN A 53 -4.66 8.93 12.90
N VAL A 54 -3.86 7.97 12.40
CA VAL A 54 -2.41 7.93 12.65
C VAL A 54 -1.72 9.14 12.03
N GLY A 55 -2.09 9.53 10.81
CA GLY A 55 -1.58 10.73 10.15
C GLY A 55 -1.80 12.00 10.97
N THR A 56 -2.99 12.14 11.56
CA THR A 56 -3.32 13.26 12.46
C THR A 56 -2.40 13.27 13.70
N VAL A 57 -2.19 12.11 14.33
CA VAL A 57 -1.32 12.00 15.51
C VAL A 57 0.14 12.34 15.16
N VAL A 58 0.65 11.84 14.04
CA VAL A 58 2.01 12.12 13.55
C VAL A 58 2.21 13.62 13.30
N GLN A 59 1.23 14.28 12.69
CA GLN A 59 1.25 15.72 12.44
C GLN A 59 1.24 16.53 13.76
N GLN A 60 0.35 16.20 14.69
CA GLN A 60 0.25 16.88 15.99
C GLN A 60 1.52 16.70 16.84
N ALA A 61 2.12 15.51 16.78
CA ALA A 61 3.37 15.20 17.47
C ALA A 61 4.62 15.77 16.78
N GLN A 62 4.48 16.46 15.64
CA GLN A 62 5.57 17.05 14.86
C GLN A 62 6.66 16.04 14.47
N LEU A 63 6.27 14.79 14.18
CA LEU A 63 7.19 13.69 13.86
C LEU A 63 7.61 13.66 12.37
N GLY A 64 7.22 14.68 11.61
CA GLY A 64 7.45 14.75 10.16
C GLY A 64 6.38 14.01 9.37
N GLN A 65 6.76 13.42 8.24
CA GLN A 65 5.84 12.73 7.33
C GLN A 65 5.83 11.23 7.59
N MET A 66 4.63 10.67 7.74
CA MET A 66 4.42 9.22 7.75
C MET A 66 4.80 8.65 6.38
N LYS A 67 5.65 7.63 6.36
CA LYS A 67 6.11 6.98 5.11
C LYS A 67 5.49 5.62 4.87
N GLU A 68 5.23 4.87 5.94
CA GLU A 68 4.72 3.51 5.85
C GLU A 68 4.05 3.06 7.15
N MET A 69 3.14 2.09 7.03
CA MET A 69 2.59 1.32 8.15
C MET A 69 2.58 -0.16 7.77
N ILE A 70 2.86 -1.04 8.73
CA ILE A 70 2.92 -2.48 8.48
C ILE A 70 2.09 -3.19 9.55
N PHE A 71 1.13 -4.00 9.11
CA PHE A 71 0.29 -4.83 9.95
C PHE A 71 0.65 -6.28 9.70
N GLN A 72 1.29 -6.91 10.68
CA GLN A 72 1.64 -8.33 10.62
C GLN A 72 0.64 -9.12 11.44
N THR A 73 0.03 -10.12 10.82
CA THR A 73 -0.94 -11.02 11.44
C THR A 73 -0.43 -12.46 11.35
N SER A 74 -1.14 -13.38 11.99
CA SER A 74 -0.80 -14.81 11.91
C SER A 74 -0.92 -15.41 10.51
N LYS A 75 -1.61 -14.73 9.58
CA LYS A 75 -1.87 -15.22 8.21
C LYS A 75 -1.25 -14.37 7.12
N ASN A 76 -1.22 -13.05 7.29
CA ASN A 76 -0.83 -12.11 6.26
C ASN A 76 -0.04 -10.93 6.83
N THR A 77 0.71 -10.26 5.96
CA THR A 77 1.26 -8.93 6.21
C THR A 77 0.57 -7.93 5.28
N ILE A 78 0.09 -6.80 5.82
CA ILE A 78 -0.40 -5.67 5.03
C ILE A 78 0.62 -4.55 5.16
N MET A 79 1.18 -4.11 4.03
CA MET A 79 2.12 -3.01 3.98
C MET A 79 1.48 -1.81 3.26
N ILE A 80 1.41 -0.69 3.96
CA ILE A 80 0.98 0.58 3.40
C ILE A 80 2.21 1.46 3.16
N HIS A 81 2.35 1.97 1.93
CA HIS A 81 3.38 2.90 1.51
C HIS A 81 2.74 4.23 1.11
N VAL A 82 3.02 5.27 1.89
CA VAL A 82 2.43 6.60 1.72
C VAL A 82 3.13 7.33 0.58
N LEU A 83 2.39 7.78 -0.43
CA LEU A 83 2.93 8.57 -1.54
C LEU A 83 2.95 10.06 -1.19
N ASN A 84 1.84 10.55 -0.64
CA ASN A 84 1.69 11.89 -0.08
C ASN A 84 0.55 11.88 0.97
N VAL A 85 0.05 13.05 1.37
CA VAL A 85 -1.07 13.14 2.31
C VAL A 85 -2.36 12.51 1.76
N ASP A 86 -2.60 12.62 0.45
CA ASP A 86 -3.88 12.23 -0.15
C ASP A 86 -3.91 10.80 -0.68
N VAL A 87 -2.77 10.14 -0.91
CA VAL A 87 -2.71 8.87 -1.66
C VAL A 87 -1.65 7.92 -1.08
N PHE A 88 -1.97 6.64 -1.05
CA PHE A 88 -1.07 5.57 -0.64
C PHE A 88 -1.21 4.30 -1.51
N LEU A 89 -0.17 3.48 -1.50
CA LEU A 89 -0.20 2.10 -1.98
C LEU A 89 -0.40 1.16 -0.80
N ALA A 90 -1.24 0.14 -0.95
CA ALA A 90 -1.38 -0.94 0.01
C ALA A 90 -1.10 -2.28 -0.68
N LEU A 91 -0.32 -3.13 0.00
CA LEU A 91 0.14 -4.40 -0.50
C LEU A 91 -0.24 -5.50 0.50
N LEU A 92 -1.01 -6.49 0.05
CA LEU A 92 -1.31 -7.70 0.79
C LEU A 92 -0.28 -8.76 0.48
N LEU A 93 0.32 -9.32 1.52
CA LEU A 93 1.39 -10.30 1.45
C LEU A 93 1.05 -11.53 2.29
N ASP A 94 1.54 -12.69 1.88
CA ASP A 94 1.70 -13.85 2.75
C ASP A 94 2.58 -13.51 3.98
N LYS A 95 2.31 -14.19 5.09
CA LYS A 95 3.06 -13.99 6.35
C LYS A 95 4.57 -14.21 6.24
N GLU A 96 5.01 -15.04 5.30
CA GLU A 96 6.43 -15.40 5.11
C GLU A 96 7.16 -14.44 4.14
N GLU A 97 6.45 -13.52 3.48
CA GLU A 97 7.08 -12.60 2.52
C GLU A 97 7.99 -11.59 3.22
N ASN A 98 9.11 -11.27 2.59
CA ASN A 98 10.10 -10.39 3.19
C ASN A 98 9.64 -8.92 3.09
N VAL A 99 9.43 -8.30 4.24
CA VAL A 99 9.02 -6.89 4.35
C VAL A 99 10.02 -5.94 3.69
N GLY A 100 11.33 -6.18 3.83
CA GLY A 100 12.37 -5.36 3.21
C GLY A 100 12.35 -5.44 1.69
N LYS A 101 12.18 -6.65 1.14
CA LYS A 101 12.02 -6.89 -0.30
C LYS A 101 10.76 -6.21 -0.84
N SER A 102 9.67 -6.29 -0.08
CA SER A 102 8.39 -5.65 -0.41
C SER A 102 8.51 -4.12 -0.44
N ARG A 103 9.17 -3.54 0.57
CA ARG A 103 9.50 -2.11 0.60
C ARG A 103 10.30 -1.68 -0.62
N PHE A 104 11.35 -2.44 -0.96
CA PHE A 104 12.17 -2.16 -2.12
C PHE A 104 11.35 -2.18 -3.42
N ALA A 105 10.47 -3.17 -3.59
CA ALA A 105 9.60 -3.28 -4.76
C ALA A 105 8.68 -2.06 -4.91
N LEU A 106 8.04 -1.62 -3.82
CA LEU A 106 7.19 -0.42 -3.81
C LEU A 106 8.00 0.84 -4.11
N GLN A 107 9.14 1.02 -3.44
CA GLN A 107 10.03 2.18 -3.68
C GLN A 107 10.50 2.29 -5.13
N LYS A 108 10.69 1.16 -5.81
CA LYS A 108 11.11 1.14 -7.22
C LYS A 108 10.05 1.70 -8.16
N ILE A 109 8.76 1.45 -7.88
CA ILE A 109 7.65 1.93 -8.73
C ILE A 109 7.12 3.31 -8.31
N THR A 110 7.40 3.74 -7.08
CA THR A 110 6.91 5.01 -6.53
C THR A 110 7.19 6.25 -7.40
N PRO A 111 8.41 6.46 -7.96
CA PRO A 111 8.68 7.63 -8.80
C PRO A 111 7.75 7.71 -10.02
N ASP A 112 7.53 6.57 -10.68
CA ASP A 112 6.73 6.46 -11.90
C ASP A 112 5.23 6.64 -11.61
N ILE A 113 4.77 6.17 -10.46
CA ILE A 113 3.39 6.41 -9.99
C ILE A 113 3.20 7.88 -9.64
N LYS A 114 4.11 8.49 -8.88
CA LYS A 114 4.03 9.91 -8.49
C LYS A 114 4.00 10.83 -9.70
N LEU A 115 4.89 10.60 -10.67
CA LEU A 115 4.94 11.39 -11.91
C LEU A 115 3.58 11.39 -12.64
N ARG A 116 2.96 10.21 -12.74
CA ARG A 116 1.67 10.02 -13.39
C ARG A 116 0.50 10.63 -12.62
N LEU A 117 0.57 10.65 -11.29
CA LEU A 117 -0.38 11.34 -10.42
C LEU A 117 -0.12 12.85 -10.31
N LYS A 118 1.00 13.35 -10.85
CA LYS A 118 1.46 14.74 -10.72
C LYS A 118 1.70 15.17 -9.27
N LEU A 119 2.26 14.25 -8.48
CA LEU A 119 2.66 14.44 -7.07
C LEU A 119 4.12 14.83 -6.91
#